data_AF-A0A7C0XIC6-F1
#
_entry.id   AF-A0A7C0XIC6-F1
#
_cell.length_a   1.000
_cell.length_b   1.000
_cell.length_c   1.000
_cell.angle_alpha   90.00
_cell.angle_beta   90.00
_cell.angle_gamma   90.00
#
_symmetry.space_group_name_H-M   'P 1'
#
loop_
_entity.id
_entity.type
_entity.pdbx_description
1 polymer ?
#
loop_
_entity_poly.entity_id
_entity_poly.type
_entity_poly.pdbx_seq_one_letter_code
_entity_poly.pdbx_strand_id
1 'polypeptide(L)'
;MVFYKPDHFSAVARNAYVKGEVEVAFSKPNFGDLVLVKVLGSKGSFTYIEDHSGSRRKLKPGAIFVGVLGRKESTIDVAGHVPEKLKPHCTLHLLTFGGLIGEAFSYSQLVGPPLKVEYLGTLVKDGRAQNLLDFKKVEWRDKIGRAPPLVIVIGTSAGSGKTTAAANLIKG
;
A
#
# COMPACT_ATOMS: atom_id res chain seq x y z
N MET A 1 17.90 -17.46 -4.94
CA MET A 1 17.51 -16.77 -3.70
C MET A 1 18.29 -15.47 -3.66
N VAL A 2 17.63 -14.32 -3.47
CA VAL A 2 18.29 -13.02 -3.49
C VAL A 2 17.90 -12.27 -2.22
N PHE A 3 18.91 -11.76 -1.53
CA PHE A 3 18.73 -10.93 -0.34
C PHE A 3 18.95 -9.46 -0.71
N TYR A 4 18.12 -8.60 -0.13
CA TYR A 4 18.26 -7.16 -0.25
C TYR A 4 18.23 -6.52 1.12
N LYS A 5 18.93 -5.40 1.26
CA LYS A 5 18.77 -4.48 2.39
C LYS A 5 17.91 -3.29 1.94
N PRO A 6 16.62 -3.21 2.32
CA PRO A 6 15.77 -2.09 1.94
C PRO A 6 16.23 -0.80 2.63
N ASP A 7 16.14 0.34 1.94
CA ASP A 7 16.36 1.65 2.52
C ASP A 7 15.20 2.04 3.47
N HIS A 8 13.98 1.62 3.11
CA HIS A 8 12.76 1.97 3.84
C HIS A 8 11.76 0.80 3.95
N PHE A 9 10.98 0.84 5.02
CA PHE A 9 9.81 -0.01 5.22
C PHE A 9 8.59 0.88 5.37
N SER A 10 7.65 0.78 4.44
CA SER A 10 6.44 1.62 4.42
C SER A 10 5.47 1.30 5.56
N ALA A 11 4.57 2.24 5.84
CA ALA A 11 3.59 2.14 6.92
C ALA A 11 2.68 0.89 6.81
N VAL A 12 2.32 0.48 5.59
CA VAL A 12 1.52 -0.76 5.38
C VAL A 12 2.24 -2.01 5.87
N ALA A 13 3.57 -2.04 5.84
CA ALA A 13 4.37 -3.19 6.30
C ALA A 13 4.64 -3.18 7.82
N ARG A 14 4.09 -2.22 8.58
CA ARG A 14 4.41 -2.01 10.00
C ARG A 14 4.23 -3.25 10.88
N ASN A 15 3.15 -4.01 10.68
CA ASN A 15 2.85 -5.20 11.48
C ASN A 15 3.70 -6.41 11.11
N ALA A 16 4.32 -6.42 9.92
CA ALA A 16 5.22 -7.49 9.52
C ALA A 16 6.57 -7.43 10.25
N TYR A 17 6.86 -6.33 10.97
CA TYR A 17 8.10 -6.09 11.73
C TYR A 17 9.37 -6.47 10.96
N VAL A 18 9.37 -6.27 9.64
CA VAL A 18 10.51 -6.59 8.80
C VAL A 18 11.62 -5.61 9.10
N LYS A 19 12.75 -6.11 9.60
CA LYS A 19 13.94 -5.32 9.91
C LYS A 19 15.15 -5.97 9.27
N GLY A 20 16.02 -5.15 8.69
CA GLY A 20 17.27 -5.61 8.10
C GLY A 20 17.08 -6.19 6.70
N GLU A 21 17.82 -7.25 6.41
CA GLU A 21 17.79 -7.90 5.10
C GLU A 21 16.50 -8.70 4.91
N VAL A 22 16.02 -8.70 3.67
CA VAL A 22 14.81 -9.43 3.26
C VAL A 22 15.16 -10.40 2.15
N GLU A 23 14.61 -11.59 2.24
CA GLU A 23 14.65 -12.58 1.17
C GLU A 23 13.50 -12.29 0.20
N VAL A 24 13.77 -12.34 -1.10
CA VAL A 24 12.74 -12.18 -2.13
C VAL A 24 12.79 -13.29 -3.17
N ALA A 25 11.62 -13.58 -3.73
CA ALA A 25 11.46 -14.44 -4.90
C ALA A 25 10.40 -13.87 -5.84
N PHE A 26 10.48 -14.19 -7.12
CA PHE A 26 9.40 -13.88 -8.05
C PHE A 26 8.24 -14.85 -7.82
N SER A 27 7.04 -14.30 -7.60
CA SER A 27 5.82 -15.08 -7.36
C SER A 27 4.68 -14.61 -8.26
N LYS A 28 3.61 -15.39 -8.32
CA LYS A 28 2.34 -14.88 -8.83
C LYS A 28 1.86 -13.73 -7.91
N PRO A 29 1.24 -12.68 -8.48
CA PRO A 29 0.67 -11.60 -7.68
C PRO A 29 -0.48 -12.11 -6.83
N ASN A 30 -0.52 -11.71 -5.56
CA ASN A 30 -1.67 -11.87 -4.69
C ASN A 30 -1.91 -10.60 -3.87
N PHE A 31 -3.18 -10.32 -3.58
CA PHE A 31 -3.56 -9.14 -2.81
C PHE A 31 -3.00 -9.25 -1.39
N GLY A 32 -2.35 -8.18 -0.92
CA GLY A 32 -1.74 -8.12 0.40
C GLY A 32 -0.31 -8.68 0.46
N ASP A 33 0.24 -9.19 -0.64
CA ASP A 33 1.62 -9.66 -0.66
C ASP A 33 2.59 -8.50 -0.42
N LEU A 34 3.56 -8.71 0.46
CA LEU A 34 4.65 -7.78 0.68
C LEU A 34 5.64 -7.87 -0.49
N VAL A 35 5.96 -6.73 -1.08
CA VAL A 35 6.84 -6.67 -2.25
C VAL A 35 7.98 -5.71 -2.02
N LEU A 36 9.14 -6.07 -2.56
CA LEU A 36 10.30 -5.20 -2.63
C LEU A 36 10.30 -4.49 -3.97
N VAL A 37 10.41 -3.17 -3.92
CA VAL A 37 10.39 -2.33 -5.11
C VAL A 37 11.51 -1.29 -5.10
N LYS A 38 12.00 -0.93 -6.30
CA LYS A 38 13.01 0.11 -6.51
C LYS A 38 12.41 1.32 -7.18
N VAL A 39 12.67 2.51 -6.67
CA VAL A 39 12.15 3.76 -7.24
C VAL A 39 12.82 4.05 -8.58
N LEU A 40 12.03 4.24 -9.64
CA LEU A 40 12.55 4.48 -10.99
C LEU A 40 12.75 5.96 -11.34
N GLY A 41 12.06 6.86 -10.65
CA GLY A 41 12.07 8.29 -10.99
C GLY A 41 11.94 9.20 -9.77
N SER A 42 12.00 10.51 -10.03
CA SER A 42 11.90 11.56 -9.00
C SER A 42 10.68 12.47 -9.19
N LYS A 43 9.85 12.18 -10.20
CA LYS A 43 8.66 12.94 -10.58
C LYS A 43 7.44 12.03 -10.53
N GLY A 44 6.30 12.60 -10.20
CA GLY A 44 5.00 11.91 -10.12
C GLY A 44 4.26 12.21 -8.82
N SER A 45 3.04 11.70 -8.70
CA SER A 45 2.28 11.72 -7.45
C SER A 45 2.97 10.84 -6.40
N PHE A 46 2.95 11.31 -5.14
CA PHE A 46 3.54 10.65 -3.97
C PHE A 46 5.07 10.40 -4.07
N THR A 47 5.88 11.46 -4.09
CA THR A 47 7.37 11.38 -4.05
C THR A 47 7.95 11.03 -2.67
N TYR A 48 7.13 10.46 -1.79
CA TYR A 48 7.48 10.09 -0.44
C TYR A 48 6.58 8.95 0.04
N ILE A 49 7.05 8.24 1.06
CA ILE A 49 6.24 7.30 1.84
C ILE A 49 6.21 7.71 3.32
N GLU A 50 5.19 7.27 4.03
CA GLU A 50 5.25 7.14 5.48
C GLU A 50 5.96 5.82 5.80
N ASP A 51 6.96 5.86 6.69
CA ASP A 51 7.60 4.63 7.17
C ASP A 51 6.84 4.01 8.36
N HIS A 52 7.24 2.81 8.77
CA HIS A 52 6.65 2.09 9.91
C HIS A 52 6.69 2.84 11.26
N SER A 53 7.49 3.90 11.39
CA SER A 53 7.52 4.79 12.57
C SER A 53 6.53 5.96 12.46
N GLY A 54 5.86 6.13 11.32
CA GLY A 54 5.01 7.28 11.02
C GLY A 54 5.77 8.46 10.41
N SER A 55 7.06 8.30 10.12
CA SER A 55 7.89 9.39 9.60
C SER A 55 7.80 9.47 8.07
N ARG A 56 7.74 10.70 7.55
CA ARG A 56 7.78 10.94 6.09
C ARG A 56 9.19 10.72 5.54
N ARG A 57 9.35 9.80 4.59
CA ARG A 57 10.60 9.50 3.88
C ARG A 57 10.48 9.88 2.41
N LYS A 58 11.32 10.81 1.95
CA LYS A 58 11.38 11.20 0.55
C LYS A 58 12.00 10.07 -0.27
N LEU A 59 11.32 9.67 -1.35
CA LEU A 59 11.80 8.65 -2.27
C LEU A 59 12.74 9.27 -3.31
N LYS A 60 13.97 8.77 -3.38
CA LYS A 60 14.95 9.14 -4.41
C LYS A 60 15.02 8.00 -5.45
N PRO A 61 15.32 8.30 -6.74
CA PRO A 61 15.61 7.26 -7.72
C PRO A 61 16.67 6.28 -7.19
N GLY A 62 16.44 4.99 -7.40
CA GLY A 62 17.30 3.91 -6.91
C GLY A 62 17.01 3.46 -5.48
N ALA A 63 16.26 4.24 -4.68
CA ALA A 63 15.88 3.82 -3.33
C ALA A 63 15.01 2.55 -3.40
N ILE A 64 15.28 1.61 -2.50
CA ILE A 64 14.58 0.33 -2.40
C ILE A 64 13.72 0.34 -1.14
N PHE A 65 12.44 -0.03 -1.27
CA PHE A 65 11.55 -0.10 -0.12
C PHE A 65 10.58 -1.26 -0.19
N VAL A 66 10.11 -1.68 0.98
CA VAL A 66 9.03 -2.67 1.10
C VAL A 66 7.69 -1.96 1.04
N GLY A 67 6.85 -2.38 0.09
CA GLY A 67 5.45 -2.01 -0.06
C GLY A 67 4.54 -3.23 -0.01
N VAL A 68 3.27 -3.03 -0.36
CA VAL A 68 2.28 -4.11 -0.46
C VAL A 68 1.51 -4.04 -1.76
N LEU A 69 1.25 -5.18 -2.40
CA LEU A 69 0.31 -5.25 -3.52
C LEU A 69 -1.12 -5.01 -3.03
N GLY A 70 -1.85 -4.13 -3.70
CA GLY A 70 -3.27 -4.00 -3.43
C GLY A 70 -4.03 -3.15 -4.43
N ARG A 71 -5.28 -2.89 -4.07
CA ARG A 71 -6.26 -2.15 -4.89
C ARG A 71 -6.60 -0.84 -4.21
N LYS A 72 -6.75 0.20 -5.02
CA LYS A 72 -7.25 1.49 -4.60
C LYS A 72 -8.21 2.04 -5.64
N GLU A 73 -9.44 2.25 -5.22
CA GLU A 73 -10.45 2.96 -6.00
C GLU A 73 -10.49 4.41 -5.55
N SER A 74 -10.25 5.33 -6.48
CA SER A 74 -10.26 6.76 -6.18
C SER A 74 -10.69 7.58 -7.38
N THR A 75 -11.50 8.59 -7.12
CA THR A 75 -11.93 9.59 -8.12
C THR A 75 -11.13 10.88 -8.05
N ILE A 76 -10.29 11.07 -7.03
CA ILE A 76 -9.61 12.35 -6.75
C ILE A 76 -8.09 12.29 -6.86
N ASP A 77 -7.49 11.10 -6.77
CA ASP A 77 -6.05 10.91 -6.87
C ASP A 77 -5.70 9.75 -7.82
N VAL A 78 -4.91 8.77 -7.39
CA VAL A 78 -4.48 7.60 -8.18
C VAL A 78 -5.37 6.40 -7.85
N ALA A 79 -5.88 5.74 -8.89
CA ALA A 79 -6.56 4.45 -8.81
C ALA A 79 -5.72 3.34 -9.47
N GLY A 80 -5.76 2.16 -8.88
CA GLY A 80 -4.95 1.02 -9.34
C GLY A 80 -5.39 -0.30 -8.73
N HIS A 81 -4.92 -1.40 -9.33
CA HIS A 81 -5.21 -2.76 -8.88
C HIS A 81 -3.93 -3.60 -8.77
N VAL A 82 -4.06 -4.79 -8.21
CA VAL A 82 -3.00 -5.81 -8.25
C VAL A 82 -2.85 -6.26 -9.72
N PRO A 83 -1.64 -6.26 -10.31
CA PRO A 83 -1.44 -6.68 -11.69
C PRO A 83 -1.81 -8.16 -11.86
N GLU A 84 -2.24 -8.57 -13.06
CA GLU A 84 -2.56 -9.98 -13.34
C GLU A 84 -1.32 -10.88 -13.33
N LYS A 85 -0.16 -10.32 -13.69
CA LYS A 85 1.12 -11.01 -13.78
C LYS A 85 2.23 -10.11 -13.26
N LEU A 86 3.15 -10.69 -12.50
CA LEU A 86 4.41 -10.04 -12.10
C LEU A 86 5.56 -10.68 -12.86
N LYS A 87 6.02 -9.98 -13.90
CA LYS A 87 7.28 -10.34 -14.55
C LYS A 87 8.44 -9.82 -13.72
N PRO A 88 9.59 -10.52 -13.67
CA PRO A 88 10.81 -9.99 -13.08
C PRO A 88 11.09 -8.56 -13.57
N HIS A 89 11.36 -7.63 -12.66
CA HIS A 89 11.71 -6.25 -12.98
C HIS A 89 10.63 -5.46 -13.75
N CYS A 90 9.36 -5.87 -13.70
CA CYS A 90 8.29 -5.10 -14.32
C CYS A 90 8.06 -3.77 -13.59
N THR A 91 7.55 -2.78 -14.32
CA THR A 91 7.17 -1.50 -13.74
C THR A 91 5.80 -1.59 -13.08
N LEU A 92 5.70 -1.10 -11.85
CA LEU A 92 4.48 -0.87 -11.09
C LEU A 92 4.44 0.60 -10.63
N HIS A 93 3.44 0.94 -9.83
CA HIS A 93 3.17 2.31 -9.39
C HIS A 93 2.94 2.36 -7.87
N LEU A 94 3.42 3.43 -7.25
CA LEU A 94 3.05 3.78 -5.89
C LEU A 94 1.67 4.46 -5.90
N LEU A 95 0.66 3.79 -5.34
CA LEU A 95 -0.73 4.23 -5.35
C LEU A 95 -1.09 5.12 -4.15
N THR A 96 -0.30 5.05 -3.07
CA THR A 96 -0.47 5.85 -1.84
C THR A 96 0.88 6.14 -1.19
N PHE A 97 0.99 7.21 -0.40
CA PHE A 97 2.15 7.43 0.48
C PHE A 97 2.30 6.33 1.56
N GLY A 98 1.26 5.53 1.83
CA GLY A 98 1.32 4.44 2.80
C GLY A 98 2.16 3.24 2.33
N GLY A 99 2.54 3.17 1.05
CA GLY A 99 3.30 2.06 0.47
C GLY A 99 2.46 1.03 -0.30
N LEU A 100 1.25 1.40 -0.73
CA LEU A 100 0.43 0.57 -1.61
C LEU A 100 1.01 0.58 -3.04
N ILE A 101 1.30 -0.60 -3.57
CA ILE A 101 1.88 -0.84 -4.89
C ILE A 101 0.85 -1.53 -5.79
N GLY A 102 0.79 -1.14 -7.06
CA GLY A 102 -0.03 -1.83 -8.05
C GLY A 102 0.14 -1.29 -9.46
N GLU A 103 -0.70 -1.78 -10.37
CA GLU A 103 -0.85 -1.22 -11.71
C GLU A 103 -1.87 -0.09 -11.66
N ALA A 104 -1.43 1.13 -11.99
CA ALA A 104 -2.32 2.28 -12.01
C ALA A 104 -3.06 2.33 -13.35
N PHE A 105 -4.39 2.43 -13.31
CA PHE A 105 -5.23 2.55 -14.51
C PHE A 105 -5.84 3.95 -14.66
N SER A 106 -5.82 4.78 -13.61
CA SER A 106 -6.31 6.16 -13.66
C SER A 106 -5.59 7.04 -12.64
N TYR A 107 -5.47 8.33 -12.96
CA TYR A 107 -5.02 9.35 -12.03
C TYR A 107 -5.68 10.70 -12.36
N SER A 108 -5.91 11.51 -11.33
CA SER A 108 -6.35 12.90 -11.49
C SER A 108 -5.22 13.80 -12.00
N GLN A 109 -5.54 14.73 -12.91
CA GLN A 109 -4.58 15.73 -13.38
C GLN A 109 -4.03 16.62 -12.25
N LEU A 110 -4.78 16.79 -11.16
CA LEU A 110 -4.37 17.58 -10.00
C LEU A 110 -3.15 16.98 -9.27
N VAL A 111 -3.03 15.65 -9.26
CA VAL A 111 -1.93 14.94 -8.58
C VAL A 111 -0.83 14.52 -9.56
N GLY A 112 -1.15 14.45 -10.85
CA GLY A 112 -0.22 14.01 -11.90
C GLY A 112 0.03 12.49 -11.89
N PRO A 113 0.87 12.01 -12.82
CA PRO A 113 1.09 10.57 -13.01
C PRO A 113 1.74 9.94 -11.78
N PRO A 114 1.36 8.71 -11.39
CA PRO A 114 1.92 8.04 -10.21
C PRO A 114 3.41 7.73 -10.36
N LEU A 115 4.12 7.79 -9.22
CA LEU A 115 5.53 7.43 -9.16
C LEU A 115 5.73 5.96 -9.59
N LYS A 116 6.57 5.75 -10.59
CA LYS A 116 6.93 4.43 -11.11
C LYS A 116 7.98 3.77 -10.22
N VAL A 117 7.79 2.47 -9.99
CA VAL A 117 8.72 1.61 -9.26
C VAL A 117 8.95 0.32 -10.04
N GLU A 118 10.10 -0.31 -9.86
CA GLU A 118 10.46 -1.61 -10.42
C GLU A 118 10.24 -2.69 -9.38
N TYR A 119 9.54 -3.75 -9.76
CA TYR A 119 9.34 -4.94 -8.91
C TYR A 119 10.63 -5.77 -8.83
N LEU A 120 11.21 -5.86 -7.63
CA LEU A 120 12.42 -6.66 -7.38
C LEU A 120 12.10 -8.08 -6.90
N GLY A 121 10.91 -8.29 -6.33
CA GLY A 121 10.46 -9.59 -5.85
C GLY A 121 9.43 -9.47 -4.74
N THR A 122 8.75 -10.58 -4.46
CA THR A 122 7.86 -10.73 -3.31
C THR A 122 8.68 -11.20 -2.13
N LEU A 123 8.46 -10.61 -0.96
CA LEU A 123 9.13 -11.04 0.27
C LEU A 123 8.75 -12.48 0.57
N VAL A 124 9.74 -13.29 0.88
CA VAL A 124 9.56 -14.69 1.25
C VAL A 124 10.17 -14.99 2.61
N LYS A 125 9.58 -15.95 3.31
CA LYS A 125 10.14 -16.53 4.53
C LYS A 125 9.83 -18.01 4.53
N ASP A 126 10.83 -18.85 4.78
CA ASP A 126 10.71 -20.31 4.77
C ASP A 126 10.07 -20.84 3.46
N GLY A 127 10.45 -20.24 2.33
CA GLY A 127 9.95 -20.60 0.99
C GLY A 127 8.51 -20.16 0.67
N ARG A 128 7.87 -19.35 1.54
CA ARG A 128 6.49 -18.86 1.34
C ARG A 128 6.46 -17.34 1.22
N ALA A 129 5.64 -16.84 0.30
CA ALA A 129 5.38 -15.41 0.16
C ALA A 129 4.75 -14.86 1.45
N GLN A 130 5.23 -13.72 1.92
CA GLN A 130 4.67 -13.04 3.08
C GLN A 130 3.49 -12.16 2.67
N ASN A 131 2.36 -12.33 3.35
CA ASN A 131 1.15 -11.56 3.11
C ASN A 131 0.76 -10.75 4.36
N LEU A 132 0.17 -9.57 4.18
CA LEU A 132 -0.31 -8.76 5.30
C LEU A 132 -1.27 -9.51 6.24
N LEU A 133 -2.05 -10.45 5.70
CA LEU A 133 -2.97 -11.27 6.49
C LEU A 133 -2.26 -12.18 7.49
N ASP A 134 -0.99 -12.53 7.26
CA ASP A 134 -0.15 -13.30 8.20
C ASP A 134 0.17 -12.52 9.47
N PHE A 135 0.00 -11.19 9.44
CA PHE A 135 0.34 -10.25 10.52
C PHE A 135 -0.89 -9.51 11.08
N LYS A 136 -2.10 -10.04 10.85
CA LYS A 136 -3.32 -9.48 11.41
C LYS A 136 -3.26 -9.48 12.94
N LYS A 137 -3.66 -8.36 13.56
CA LYS A 137 -3.79 -8.24 15.03
C LYS A 137 -5.21 -8.46 15.53
N VAL A 138 -6.17 -8.45 14.61
CA VAL A 138 -7.59 -8.64 14.89
C VAL A 138 -8.07 -9.80 14.04
N GLU A 139 -8.63 -10.80 14.70
CA GLU A 139 -9.21 -11.95 14.02
C GLU A 139 -10.53 -11.56 13.35
N TRP A 140 -10.75 -12.13 12.17
CA TRP A 140 -12.03 -11.99 11.48
C TRP A 140 -13.15 -12.59 12.32
N ARG A 141 -14.31 -11.91 12.35
CA ARG A 141 -15.52 -12.40 13.01
C ARG A 141 -16.73 -12.10 12.14
N ASP A 142 -17.57 -13.10 11.96
CA ASP A 142 -18.83 -12.94 11.20
C ASP A 142 -19.93 -12.26 12.03
N LYS A 143 -19.74 -12.14 13.34
CA LYS A 143 -20.68 -11.52 14.28
C LYS A 143 -19.95 -10.56 15.21
N ILE A 144 -20.46 -9.33 15.29
CA ILE A 144 -19.96 -8.27 16.18
C ILE A 144 -20.24 -8.57 17.66
N GLY A 145 -21.29 -9.34 17.97
CA GLY A 145 -21.75 -9.56 19.34
C GLY A 145 -22.49 -8.33 19.89
N ARG A 146 -22.36 -8.05 21.20
CA ARG A 146 -22.93 -6.86 21.84
C ARG A 146 -22.07 -5.63 21.51
N ALA A 147 -22.65 -4.63 20.86
CA ALA A 147 -22.00 -3.38 20.52
C ALA A 147 -22.86 -2.15 20.92
N PRO A 148 -22.24 -0.97 21.13
CA PRO A 148 -22.98 0.28 21.26
C PRO A 148 -23.76 0.59 19.97
N PRO A 149 -24.74 1.53 19.99
CA PRO A 149 -25.44 1.96 18.78
C PRO A 149 -24.47 2.33 17.66
N LEU A 150 -24.65 1.73 16.49
CA LEU A 150 -23.82 1.96 15.32
C LEU A 150 -24.54 2.91 14.36
N VAL A 151 -23.96 4.08 14.14
CA VAL A 151 -24.42 5.03 13.12
C VAL A 151 -23.44 4.99 11.94
N ILE A 152 -23.94 4.66 10.75
CA ILE A 152 -23.13 4.57 9.53
C ILE A 152 -23.47 5.75 8.61
N VAL A 153 -22.49 6.61 8.32
CA VAL A 153 -22.64 7.74 7.40
C VAL A 153 -22.06 7.37 6.03
N ILE A 154 -22.93 7.09 5.07
CA ILE A 154 -22.56 6.67 3.72
C ILE A 154 -22.72 7.86 2.75
N GLY A 155 -21.87 7.91 1.72
CA GLY A 155 -21.94 8.93 0.68
C GLY A 155 -21.43 8.39 -0.65
N THR A 156 -21.91 8.96 -1.75
CA THR A 156 -21.70 8.45 -3.11
C THR A 156 -20.31 8.73 -3.69
N SER A 157 -19.56 9.69 -3.13
CA SER A 157 -18.23 10.08 -3.63
C SER A 157 -17.34 10.67 -2.54
N ALA A 158 -16.04 10.79 -2.80
CA ALA A 158 -15.14 11.59 -1.95
C ALA A 158 -15.61 13.07 -1.94
N GLY A 159 -15.55 13.72 -0.78
CA GLY A 159 -16.00 15.12 -0.64
C GLY A 159 -17.53 15.32 -0.52
N SER A 160 -18.34 14.25 -0.54
CA SER A 160 -19.82 14.34 -0.46
C SER A 160 -20.40 14.80 0.91
N GLY A 161 -19.59 15.39 1.79
CA GLY A 161 -20.05 15.86 3.11
C GLY A 161 -20.12 14.80 4.23
N LYS A 162 -19.66 13.55 4.01
CA LYS A 162 -19.69 12.47 5.04
C LYS A 162 -19.07 12.90 6.37
N THR A 163 -17.87 13.49 6.33
CA THR A 163 -17.15 13.94 7.53
C THR A 163 -17.90 15.08 8.23
N THR A 164 -18.46 16.03 7.47
CA THR A 164 -19.26 17.13 8.02
C THR A 164 -20.53 16.62 8.70
N ALA A 165 -21.25 15.70 8.05
CA ALA A 165 -22.44 15.08 8.62
C ALA A 165 -22.12 14.31 9.90
N ALA A 166 -21.05 13.49 9.90
CA ALA A 166 -20.59 12.78 11.09
C ALA A 166 -20.18 13.74 12.21
N ALA A 167 -19.46 14.81 11.90
CA ALA A 167 -19.04 15.80 12.89
C ALA A 167 -20.23 16.56 13.51
N ASN A 168 -21.25 16.89 12.73
CA ASN A 168 -22.46 17.54 13.23
C ASN A 168 -23.30 16.59 14.10
N LEU A 169 -23.45 15.31 13.70
CA LEU A 169 -24.12 14.29 14.52
C LEU A 169 -23.46 14.11 15.90
N ILE A 170 -22.14 14.23 15.98
CA ILE A 170 -21.40 14.15 17.26
C ILE A 170 -21.62 15.41 18.11
N LYS A 171 -21.81 16.58 17.48
CA LYS A 171 -21.95 17.86 18.19
C LYS A 171 -23.36 18.09 18.76
N GLY A 172 -24.39 17.49 18.17
CA GLY A 172 -25.80 17.73 18.52
C GLY A 172 -26.43 18.79 17.63
#